data_AF-A0A292QSR0-F1
#
_entry.id   AF-A0A292QSR0-F1
#
_cell.length_a   1.000
_cell.length_b   1.000
_cell.length_c   1.000
_cell.angle_alpha   90.00
_cell.angle_beta   90.00
_cell.angle_gamma   90.00
#
_symmetry.space_group_name_H-M   'P 1'
#
loop_
_entity.id
_entity.type
_entity.pdbx_description
1 polymer ?
#
loop_
_entity_poly.entity_id
_entity_poly.type
_entity_poly.pdbx_seq_one_letter_code
_entity_poly.pdbx_strand_id
1 'polypeptide(L)'
;MANSDNIAIRKTPTLKLIILSIVTVGIWWYIWLWKLITDINNLYPQKGKCIHRYNWFCTLIGLDIISTILDIKGIQREFIINIADVLWLLLNLILTLQLLKNIERYVKEKFDIEMKHNVLGWIFFGSFYVNYKINRLNKSIQDGINKKITQMKLFNTQEKFLDKVKRFFKK
;
A
#
# COMPACT_ATOMS: atom_id res chain seq x y z
N MET A 1 11.99 -13.40 24.23
CA MET A 1 10.82 -13.72 23.39
C MET A 1 10.32 -12.42 22.80
N ALA A 2 10.59 -12.17 21.52
CA ALA A 2 10.13 -10.95 20.85
C ALA A 2 8.61 -11.07 20.68
N ASN A 3 7.87 -10.17 21.33
CA ASN A 3 6.44 -10.04 21.15
C ASN A 3 6.18 -9.87 19.65
N SER A 4 5.36 -10.74 19.06
CA SER A 4 4.93 -10.58 17.68
C SER A 4 4.09 -9.32 17.61
N ASP A 5 4.74 -8.18 17.38
CA ASP A 5 4.10 -6.90 17.11
C ASP A 5 3.20 -7.11 15.90
N ASN A 6 1.94 -7.43 16.16
CA ASN A 6 0.89 -7.45 15.17
C ASN A 6 0.89 -6.06 14.56
N ILE A 7 1.34 -5.95 13.31
CA ILE A 7 1.20 -4.73 12.52
C ILE A 7 -0.28 -4.38 12.59
N ALA A 8 -0.63 -3.35 13.34
CA ALA A 8 -2.00 -3.00 13.70
C ALA A 8 -2.76 -2.35 12.53
N ILE A 9 -2.54 -2.85 11.30
CA ILE A 9 -3.37 -2.54 10.14
C ILE A 9 -4.47 -3.59 10.07
N ARG A 10 -5.72 -3.14 10.02
CA ARG A 10 -6.85 -4.05 9.81
C ARG A 10 -6.75 -4.75 8.47
N LYS A 11 -6.71 -6.08 8.50
CA LYS A 11 -6.73 -6.91 7.30
C LYS A 11 -8.17 -7.18 6.90
N THR A 12 -8.50 -6.82 5.67
CA THR A 12 -9.82 -7.12 5.08
C THR A 12 -9.59 -7.97 3.85
N PRO A 13 -10.27 -9.13 3.67
CA PRO A 13 -10.15 -9.91 2.45
C PRO A 13 -10.49 -9.06 1.22
N THR A 14 -9.60 -9.00 0.22
CA THR A 14 -9.78 -8.11 -0.95
C THR A 14 -11.04 -8.41 -1.74
N LEU A 15 -11.40 -9.69 -1.90
CA LEU A 15 -12.64 -10.08 -2.58
C LEU A 15 -13.87 -9.59 -1.82
N LYS A 16 -13.88 -9.73 -0.48
CA LYS A 16 -14.98 -9.23 0.35
C LYS A 16 -15.12 -7.71 0.22
N LEU A 17 -13.99 -6.99 0.19
CA LEU A 17 -13.99 -5.55 -0.02
C LEU A 17 -14.59 -5.16 -1.37
N ILE A 18 -14.17 -5.81 -2.46
CA ILE A 18 -14.68 -5.53 -3.81
C ILE A 18 -16.19 -5.81 -3.89
N ILE A 19 -16.63 -6.99 -3.45
CA ILE A 19 -18.04 -7.38 -3.48
C ILE A 19 -18.89 -6.39 -2.68
N LEU A 20 -18.44 -6.03 -1.47
CA LEU A 20 -19.19 -5.13 -0.62
C LEU A 20 -19.20 -3.69 -1.15
N SER A 21 -18.13 -3.25 -1.80
CA SER A 21 -18.12 -1.98 -2.53
C SER A 21 -19.16 -1.97 -3.66
N ILE A 22 -19.30 -3.05 -4.43
CA ILE A 22 -20.32 -3.13 -5.48
C ILE A 22 -21.74 -3.12 -4.89
N VAL A 23 -21.99 -3.96 -3.88
CA VAL A 23 -23.32 -4.08 -3.24
C VAL A 23 -23.78 -2.77 -2.59
N THR A 24 -22.84 -1.97 -2.08
CA THR A 24 -23.13 -0.69 -1.42
C THR A 24 -22.99 0.52 -2.34
N VAL A 25 -22.87 0.31 -3.65
CA VAL A 25 -22.69 1.40 -4.64
C VAL A 25 -21.51 2.31 -4.27
N GLY A 26 -20.40 1.70 -3.84
CA GLY A 26 -19.16 2.38 -3.50
C GLY A 26 -19.10 2.96 -2.09
N ILE A 27 -20.19 3.05 -1.33
CA ILE A 27 -20.18 3.64 0.02
C ILE A 27 -19.21 2.90 0.96
N TRP A 28 -19.20 1.55 0.89
CA TRP A 28 -18.30 0.76 1.72
C TRP A 28 -16.82 1.03 1.40
N TRP A 29 -16.50 1.33 0.15
CA TRP A 29 -15.14 1.66 -0.27
C TRP A 29 -14.62 2.89 0.47
N TYR A 30 -15.44 3.94 0.56
CA TYR A 30 -15.13 5.15 1.32
C TYR A 30 -14.93 4.85 2.81
N ILE A 31 -15.82 4.08 3.44
CA ILE A 31 -15.69 3.71 4.86
C ILE A 31 -14.40 2.93 5.11
N TRP A 32 -14.07 1.98 4.24
CA TRP A 32 -12.84 1.21 4.33
C TRP A 32 -11.60 2.10 4.17
N LEU A 33 -11.59 2.98 3.17
CA LEU A 33 -10.48 3.89 2.90
C LEU A 33 -10.23 4.82 4.10
N TRP A 34 -11.29 5.29 4.76
CA TRP A 34 -11.19 6.16 5.94
C TRP A 34 -10.47 5.44 7.09
N LYS A 35 -10.89 4.21 7.36
CA LYS A 35 -10.27 3.36 8.39
C LYS A 35 -8.83 3.03 8.02
N LEU A 36 -8.55 2.75 6.74
CA LEU A 36 -7.20 2.44 6.29
C LEU A 36 -6.24 3.63 6.50
N ILE A 37 -6.63 4.83 6.08
CA ILE A 37 -5.79 6.03 6.28
C ILE A 37 -5.54 6.26 7.77
N THR A 38 -6.55 6.00 8.61
CA THR A 38 -6.41 6.08 10.07
C THR A 38 -5.35 5.11 10.59
N ASP A 39 -5.44 3.85 10.21
CA ASP A 39 -4.50 2.82 10.64
C ASP A 39 -3.07 3.16 10.16
N ILE A 40 -2.91 3.63 8.91
CA ILE A 40 -1.60 4.04 8.36
C ILE A 40 -1.04 5.27 9.07
N ASN A 41 -1.85 6.29 9.34
CA ASN A 41 -1.39 7.48 10.08
C ASN A 41 -0.98 7.12 11.52
N ASN A 42 -1.66 6.16 12.15
CA ASN A 42 -1.32 5.68 13.49
C ASN A 42 -0.03 4.85 13.53
N LEU A 43 0.28 4.10 12.46
CA LEU A 43 1.52 3.34 12.37
C LEU A 43 2.76 4.21 12.34
N TYR A 44 2.64 5.43 11.80
CA TYR A 44 3.78 6.30 11.57
C TYR A 44 3.41 7.77 11.79
N PRO A 45 3.25 8.20 13.06
CA PRO A 45 2.73 9.53 13.41
C PRO A 45 3.74 10.67 13.23
N GLN A 46 4.88 10.46 12.56
CA GLN A 46 5.88 11.52 12.39
C GLN A 46 5.29 12.74 11.68
N LYS A 47 5.41 13.89 12.36
CA LYS A 47 4.92 15.21 11.95
C LYS A 47 5.45 15.56 10.55
N GLY A 48 4.55 15.65 9.57
CA GLY A 48 4.85 16.14 8.22
C GLY A 48 4.36 15.27 7.05
N LYS A 49 3.98 14.00 7.29
CA LYS A 49 3.47 13.10 6.22
C LYS A 49 2.14 12.42 6.54
N CYS A 50 1.41 12.97 7.52
CA CYS A 50 0.07 12.52 7.88
C CYS A 50 -0.88 12.84 6.72
N ILE A 51 -1.63 11.83 6.27
CA ILE A 51 -2.63 12.00 5.23
C ILE A 51 -3.86 12.64 5.86
N HIS A 52 -4.17 13.88 5.47
CA HIS A 52 -5.33 14.62 5.96
C HIS A 52 -6.62 14.00 5.40
N ARG A 53 -7.19 13.04 6.15
CA ARG A 53 -8.37 12.27 5.77
C ARG A 53 -9.51 13.15 5.27
N TYR A 54 -9.84 14.21 6.02
CA TYR A 54 -10.97 15.08 5.71
C TYR A 54 -10.83 15.69 4.31
N ASN A 55 -9.67 16.27 3.98
CA ASN A 55 -9.43 16.89 2.68
C ASN A 55 -9.64 15.89 1.53
N TRP A 56 -9.05 14.69 1.65
CA TRP A 56 -9.20 13.65 0.63
C TRP A 56 -10.65 13.21 0.43
N PHE A 57 -11.38 13.02 1.52
CA PHE A 57 -12.79 12.61 1.46
C PHE A 57 -13.68 13.69 0.87
N CYS A 58 -13.50 14.95 1.29
CA CYS A 58 -14.24 16.08 0.73
C CYS A 58 -13.99 16.22 -0.78
N THR A 59 -12.74 16.07 -1.23
CA THR A 59 -12.43 16.18 -2.65
C THR A 59 -13.02 15.01 -3.46
N LEU A 60 -12.87 13.77 -3.00
CA LEU A 60 -13.38 12.60 -3.74
C LEU A 60 -14.92 12.58 -3.78
N ILE A 61 -15.59 12.77 -2.64
CA ILE A 61 -17.06 12.81 -2.58
C ILE A 61 -17.59 14.03 -3.35
N GLY A 62 -16.92 15.18 -3.24
CA GLY A 62 -17.29 16.38 -3.98
C GLY A 62 -17.25 16.18 -5.50
N LEU A 63 -16.22 15.49 -6.01
CA LEU A 63 -16.12 15.16 -7.44
C LEU A 63 -17.21 14.19 -7.89
N ASP A 64 -17.54 13.16 -7.10
CA ASP A 64 -18.66 12.25 -7.40
C ASP A 64 -20.01 12.98 -7.47
N ILE A 65 -20.26 13.92 -6.54
CA ILE A 65 -21.49 14.73 -6.52
C ILE A 65 -21.55 15.63 -7.75
N ILE A 66 -20.45 16.33 -8.07
CA ILE A 66 -20.37 17.18 -9.26
C ILE A 66 -20.61 16.35 -10.52
N SER A 67 -19.97 15.18 -10.61
CA SER A 67 -20.13 14.23 -11.71
C SER A 67 -21.60 13.85 -11.90
N THR A 68 -22.24 13.39 -10.83
CA THR A 68 -23.66 12.99 -10.84
C THR A 68 -24.59 14.14 -11.24
N ILE A 69 -24.32 15.38 -10.79
CA ILE A 69 -25.13 16.55 -11.14
C ILE A 69 -25.00 16.89 -12.63
N LEU A 70 -23.79 16.81 -13.19
CA LEU A 70 -23.54 17.08 -14.61
C LEU A 70 -24.25 16.06 -15.50
N ASP A 71 -24.27 14.80 -15.08
CA ASP A 71 -24.99 13.71 -15.75
C ASP A 71 -26.50 13.93 -15.74
N ILE A 72 -27.08 14.22 -14.56
CA ILE A 72 -28.53 14.48 -14.41
C ILE A 72 -28.96 15.68 -15.27
N LYS A 73 -28.14 16.73 -15.35
CA LYS A 73 -28.43 17.93 -16.16
C LYS A 73 -28.21 17.72 -17.66
N GLY A 74 -27.70 16.56 -18.08
CA GLY A 74 -27.49 16.24 -19.49
C GLY A 74 -26.40 17.08 -20.18
N ILE A 75 -25.57 17.80 -19.41
CA ILE A 75 -24.57 18.74 -19.93
C ILE A 75 -23.45 18.02 -20.70
N GLN A 76 -23.22 16.73 -20.41
CA GLN A 76 -22.07 15.97 -20.93
C GLN A 76 -22.41 14.93 -22.02
N ARG A 77 -23.57 15.01 -22.68
CA ARG A 77 -23.99 13.99 -23.67
C ARG A 77 -23.06 13.83 -24.89
N GLU A 78 -22.30 14.86 -25.26
CA GLU A 78 -21.46 14.84 -26.49
C GLU A 78 -19.98 14.54 -26.24
N PHE A 79 -19.47 14.75 -25.02
CA PHE A 79 -18.13 14.36 -24.61
C PHE A 79 -18.23 13.19 -23.62
N ILE A 80 -17.97 11.97 -24.10
CA ILE A 80 -18.12 10.69 -23.39
C ILE A 80 -17.30 10.60 -22.07
N ILE A 81 -16.45 11.59 -21.77
CA ILE A 81 -15.56 11.58 -20.60
C ILE A 81 -15.91 12.75 -19.67
N ASN A 82 -16.47 12.43 -18.51
CA ASN A 82 -16.66 13.39 -17.44
C ASN A 82 -15.31 13.79 -16.83
N ILE A 83 -14.93 15.06 -16.96
CA ILE A 83 -13.68 15.59 -16.41
C ILE A 83 -13.60 15.36 -14.88
N ALA A 84 -14.74 15.41 -14.18
CA ALA A 84 -14.78 15.13 -12.75
C ALA A 84 -14.37 13.69 -12.43
N ASP A 85 -14.81 12.72 -13.23
CA ASP A 85 -14.45 11.29 -13.06
C ASP A 85 -12.97 11.05 -13.34
N VAL A 86 -12.41 11.72 -14.36
CA VAL A 86 -10.97 11.64 -14.66
C VAL A 86 -10.15 12.22 -13.51
N LEU A 87 -10.54 13.40 -13.00
CA LEU A 87 -9.89 14.01 -11.83
C LEU A 87 -10.01 13.12 -10.60
N TRP A 88 -11.19 12.53 -10.37
CA TRP A 88 -11.42 11.60 -9.28
C TRP A 88 -10.48 10.40 -9.37
N LEU A 89 -10.34 9.81 -10.56
CA LEU A 89 -9.46 8.67 -10.81
C LEU A 89 -7.99 9.03 -10.54
N LEU A 90 -7.52 10.18 -11.06
CA LEU A 90 -6.15 10.64 -10.83
C LEU A 90 -5.86 10.90 -9.35
N LEU A 91 -6.79 11.54 -8.64
CA LEU A 91 -6.67 11.81 -7.21
C LEU A 91 -6.64 10.51 -6.39
N ASN A 92 -7.49 9.55 -6.73
CA ASN A 92 -7.50 8.23 -6.11
C ASN A 92 -6.15 7.49 -6.36
N LEU A 93 -5.59 7.57 -7.56
CA LEU A 93 -4.27 7.01 -7.86
C LEU A 93 -3.15 7.69 -7.05
N ILE A 94 -3.18 9.01 -6.90
CA ILE A 94 -2.20 9.75 -6.07
C ILE A 94 -2.32 9.33 -4.60
N LEU A 95 -3.53 9.27 -4.06
CA LEU A 95 -3.78 8.84 -2.68
C LEU A 95 -3.25 7.43 -2.43
N THR A 96 -3.48 6.51 -3.36
CA THR A 96 -3.02 5.13 -3.22
C THR A 96 -1.50 5.00 -3.27
N LEU A 97 -0.80 5.81 -4.07
CA LEU A 97 0.67 5.93 -3.99
C LEU A 97 1.13 6.44 -2.62
N GLN A 98 0.47 7.44 -2.07
CA GLN A 98 0.82 7.98 -0.75
C GLN A 98 0.67 6.89 0.34
N LEU A 99 -0.41 6.10 0.29
CA LEU A 99 -0.60 4.98 1.21
C LEU A 99 0.50 3.92 1.05
N LEU A 100 0.83 3.53 -0.18
CA LEU A 100 1.89 2.55 -0.44
C LEU A 100 3.25 3.03 0.06
N LYS A 101 3.63 4.29 -0.23
CA LYS A 101 4.90 4.88 0.23
C LYS A 101 4.99 4.94 1.75
N ASN A 102 3.89 5.23 2.44
CA ASN A 102 3.87 5.23 3.90
C ASN A 102 4.06 3.82 4.47
N ILE A 103 3.45 2.80 3.87
CA ILE A 103 3.66 1.40 4.25
C ILE A 103 5.11 0.97 3.96
N GLU A 104 5.65 1.29 2.79
CA GLU A 104 7.04 1.00 2.40
C GLU A 104 8.03 1.61 3.40
N ARG A 105 7.83 2.88 3.76
CA ARG A 105 8.65 3.58 4.74
C ARG A 105 8.60 2.92 6.11
N TYR A 106 7.40 2.58 6.59
CA TYR A 106 7.25 1.85 7.86
C TYR A 106 8.04 0.55 7.86
N VAL A 107 7.96 -0.24 6.79
CA VAL A 107 8.69 -1.50 6.69
C VAL A 107 10.20 -1.30 6.59
N LYS A 108 10.64 -0.31 5.82
CA LYS A 108 12.06 0.04 5.70
C LYS A 108 12.63 0.49 7.03
N GLU A 109 11.93 1.31 7.80
CA GLU A 109 12.46 1.79 9.07
C GLU A 109 12.40 0.74 10.19
N LYS A 110 11.34 -0.07 10.26
CA LYS A 110 11.19 -1.06 11.34
C LYS A 110 11.99 -2.35 11.09
N PHE A 111 12.13 -2.77 9.84
CA PHE A 111 12.73 -4.06 9.48
C PHE A 111 13.94 -3.94 8.55
N ASP A 112 14.26 -2.74 8.07
CA ASP A 112 15.33 -2.50 7.08
C ASP A 112 15.10 -3.31 5.79
N ILE A 113 13.84 -3.54 5.41
CA ILE A 113 13.45 -4.29 4.22
C ILE A 113 12.92 -3.32 3.17
N GLU A 114 13.48 -3.39 1.95
CA GLU A 114 12.96 -2.65 0.81
C GLU A 114 11.79 -3.40 0.16
N MET A 115 10.61 -2.76 0.11
CA MET A 115 9.44 -3.33 -0.55
C MET A 115 9.26 -2.76 -1.95
N LYS A 116 9.23 -3.64 -2.95
CA LYS A 116 8.93 -3.26 -4.33
C LYS A 116 7.44 -3.34 -4.63
N HIS A 117 6.93 -2.30 -5.29
CA HIS A 117 5.56 -2.21 -5.75
C HIS A 117 5.49 -2.40 -7.28
N ASN A 118 4.60 -3.26 -7.74
CA ASN A 118 4.25 -3.36 -9.16
C ASN A 118 3.40 -2.16 -9.58
N VAL A 119 3.90 -1.37 -10.54
CA VAL A 119 3.24 -0.17 -11.07
C VAL A 119 1.95 -0.53 -11.80
N LEU A 120 1.94 -1.59 -12.62
CA LEU A 120 0.74 -2.03 -13.33
C LEU A 120 -0.36 -2.45 -12.35
N GLY A 121 0.01 -3.19 -11.31
CA GLY A 121 -0.93 -3.59 -10.26
C GLY A 121 -1.56 -2.38 -9.57
N TRP A 122 -0.79 -1.32 -9.35
CA TRP A 122 -1.30 -0.07 -8.79
C TRP A 122 -2.20 0.70 -9.76
N ILE A 123 -1.84 0.83 -11.04
CA ILE A 123 -2.64 1.55 -12.04
C ILE A 123 -3.99 0.86 -12.26
N PHE A 124 -4.02 -0.46 -12.44
CA PHE A 124 -5.25 -1.19 -12.75
C PHE A 124 -6.16 -1.40 -11.54
N PHE A 125 -5.59 -1.67 -10.36
CA PHE A 125 -6.39 -2.03 -9.18
C PHE A 125 -6.43 -0.92 -8.11
N GLY A 126 -5.75 0.21 -8.33
CA GLY A 126 -5.79 1.41 -7.49
C GLY A 126 -5.70 1.10 -5.98
N SER A 127 -6.78 1.39 -5.27
CA SER A 127 -6.88 1.22 -3.83
C SER A 127 -7.03 -0.25 -3.39
N PHE A 128 -7.64 -1.10 -4.22
CA PHE A 128 -7.70 -2.55 -3.94
C PHE A 128 -6.31 -3.19 -3.98
N TYR A 129 -5.38 -2.65 -4.78
CA TYR A 129 -3.99 -3.07 -4.77
C TYR A 129 -3.32 -2.82 -3.42
N VAL A 130 -3.62 -1.69 -2.77
CA VAL A 130 -3.14 -1.37 -1.42
C VAL A 130 -3.63 -2.43 -0.43
N ASN A 131 -4.91 -2.78 -0.47
CA ASN A 131 -5.47 -3.84 0.38
C ASN A 131 -4.81 -5.20 0.16
N TYR A 132 -4.58 -5.56 -1.11
CA TYR A 132 -3.86 -6.78 -1.46
C TYR A 132 -2.44 -6.80 -0.88
N LYS A 133 -1.71 -5.68 -0.95
CA LYS A 133 -0.37 -5.56 -0.38
C LYS A 133 -0.38 -5.64 1.15
N ILE A 134 -1.35 -5.02 1.81
CA ILE A 134 -1.53 -5.10 3.27
C ILE A 134 -1.76 -6.55 3.70
N ASN A 135 -2.61 -7.28 2.99
CA ASN A 135 -2.91 -8.68 3.31
C ASN A 135 -1.67 -9.57 3.17
N ARG A 136 -0.77 -9.26 2.23
CA ARG A 136 0.50 -9.98 2.04
C ARG A 136 1.68 -9.43 2.83
N LEU A 137 1.49 -8.34 3.58
CA LEU A 137 2.56 -7.60 4.25
C LEU A 137 3.40 -8.49 5.19
N ASN A 138 2.74 -9.26 6.06
CA ASN A 138 3.45 -10.15 7.00
C ASN A 138 4.33 -11.16 6.26
N LYS A 139 3.83 -11.75 5.17
CA LYS A 139 4.58 -12.71 4.38
C LYS A 139 5.77 -12.05 3.69
N SER A 140 5.57 -10.86 3.09
CA SER A 140 6.66 -10.11 2.47
C SER A 140 7.77 -9.71 3.47
N ILE A 141 7.40 -9.38 4.70
CA ILE A 141 8.36 -9.10 5.77
C ILE A 141 9.12 -10.39 6.15
N GLN A 142 8.42 -11.51 6.36
CA GLN A 142 9.05 -12.80 6.66
C GLN A 142 10.03 -13.24 5.56
N ASP A 143 9.63 -13.12 4.30
CA ASP A 143 10.47 -13.46 3.15
C ASP A 143 11.72 -12.55 3.10
N GLY A 144 11.57 -11.26 3.40
CA GLY A 144 12.69 -10.31 3.48
C GLY A 144 13.67 -10.64 4.60
N ILE A 145 13.18 -10.99 5.80
CA ILE A 145 14.01 -11.44 6.93
C ILE A 145 14.77 -12.72 6.57
N ASN A 146 14.08 -13.71 6.01
CA ASN A 146 14.68 -15.00 5.62
C ASN A 146 15.77 -14.82 4.56
N LYS A 147 15.57 -13.89 3.61
CA LYS A 147 16.58 -13.54 2.60
C LYS A 147 17.84 -12.96 3.25
N LYS A 148 17.70 -12.03 4.20
CA LYS A 148 18.84 -11.47 4.94
C LYS A 148 19.58 -12.55 5.73
N ILE A 149 18.86 -13.44 6.43
CA ILE A 149 19.46 -14.56 7.16
C ILE A 149 20.25 -15.48 6.22
N THR A 150 19.69 -15.77 5.05
CA THR A 150 20.35 -16.63 4.05
C THR A 150 21.63 -15.98 3.51
N GLN A 151 21.60 -14.67 3.23
CA GLN A 151 22.78 -13.93 2.78
C GLN A 151 23.89 -13.92 3.85
N MET A 152 23.55 -13.72 5.13
CA MET A 152 24.51 -13.79 6.22
C MET A 152 25.14 -15.19 6.36
N LYS A 153 24.36 -16.27 6.20
CA LYS A 153 24.88 -17.64 6.22
C LYS A 153 25.84 -17.92 5.06
N LEU A 154 25.53 -17.44 3.85
CA LEU A 154 26.40 -17.59 2.69
C LEU A 154 27.71 -16.83 2.87
N PHE A 155 27.65 -15.59 3.36
CA PHE A 155 28.85 -14.78 3.63
C PHE A 155 29.77 -15.46 4.66
N ASN A 156 29.23 -15.90 5.80
CA ASN A 156 30.00 -16.62 6.81
C ASN A 156 30.62 -17.93 6.28
N THR A 157 29.95 -18.59 5.34
CA THR A 157 30.46 -19.82 4.71
C THR A 157 31.62 -19.50 3.76
N GLN A 158 31.52 -18.41 3.00
CA GLN A 158 32.60 -17.93 2.13
C GLN A 158 33.83 -17.52 2.92
N GLU A 159 33.67 -16.80 4.03
CA GLU A 159 34.81 -16.44 4.91
C GLU A 159 35.53 -17.67 5.46
N LYS A 160 34.77 -18.64 5.99
CA LYS A 160 35.35 -19.91 6.48
C LYS A 160 36.11 -20.67 5.38
N PHE A 161 35.60 -20.66 4.15
CA PHE A 161 36.27 -21.29 3.01
C PHE A 161 37.58 -20.56 2.66
N LEU A 162 37.55 -19.23 2.56
CA LEU A 162 38.74 -18.42 2.28
C LEU A 162 39.82 -18.60 3.34
N ASP A 163 39.46 -18.67 4.62
CA ASP A 163 40.38 -18.92 5.72
C ASP A 163 41.01 -20.31 5.66
N LYS A 164 40.24 -21.32 5.24
CA LYS A 164 40.74 -22.68 5.05
C LYS A 164 41.76 -22.74 3.91
N VAL A 165 41.46 -22.07 2.79
CA VAL A 165 42.35 -21.98 1.63
C VAL A 165 43.65 -21.25 1.99
N LYS A 166 43.58 -20.09 2.66
CA LYS A 166 44.77 -19.36 3.13
C LYS A 166 45.67 -20.20 4.02
N ARG A 167 45.10 -21.01 4.93
CA ARG A 167 45.89 -21.93 5.78
C ARG A 167 46.55 -23.05 4.99
N PHE A 168 45.92 -23.50 3.91
CA PHE A 168 46.47 -24.56 3.06
C PHE A 168 47.66 -24.08 2.23
N PHE A 169 47.64 -22.84 1.73
CA PHE A 169 48.73 -22.24 0.96
C PHE A 169 49.87 -21.63 1.80
N LYS A 170 49.70 -21.55 3.14
CA LYS A 170 50.74 -21.08 4.07
C LYS A 170 51.60 -22.24 4.62
N LYS A 171 51.33 -23.47 4.18
CA LYS A 171 52.09 -24.68 4.48
C LYS A 171 52.90 -25.07 3.25
#